data_AF-A0A1L3LUB2-F1
#
_entry.id   AF-A0A1L3LUB2-F1
#
_cell.length_a   1.000
_cell.length_b   1.000
_cell.length_c   1.000
_cell.angle_alpha   90.00
_cell.angle_beta   90.00
_cell.angle_gamma   90.00
#
_symmetry.space_group_name_H-M   'P 1'
#
loop_
_entity.id
_entity.type
_entity.pdbx_description
1 polymer ?
#
loop_
_entity_poly.entity_id
_entity_poly.type
_entity_poly.pdbx_seq_one_letter_code
_entity_poly.pdbx_strand_id
1 'polypeptide(L)'
;MIEFDGKLKADDVLQRKLRSLPNVDVILSSKTMDVLGYGEKVTGLNYLSRASGLKHHLPLDGIFVQIGLLPNTDWLKGSIELSQLGEIVVDRHGRTSVPGVFAAGDCTTVPFKQIVVAIGEGAKASLSAFEHLIRAEDIDVPDTEPAIG
;
A
#
# COMPACT_ATOMS: atom_id res chain seq x y z
N MET A 1 -2.02 -7.27 -19.39
CA MET A 1 -1.03 -6.65 -18.48
C MET A 1 0.05 -5.98 -19.30
N ILE A 2 0.39 -4.74 -18.99
CA ILE A 2 1.51 -4.01 -19.60
C ILE A 2 2.63 -3.89 -18.57
N GLU A 3 3.83 -4.31 -18.94
CA GLU A 3 5.04 -4.21 -18.14
C GLU A 3 6.06 -3.32 -18.84
N PHE A 4 6.64 -2.38 -18.10
CA PHE A 4 7.61 -1.43 -18.63
C PHE A 4 8.96 -2.09 -18.94
N ASP A 5 9.35 -3.05 -18.11
CA ASP A 5 10.61 -3.80 -18.23
C ASP A 5 10.50 -4.97 -19.23
N GLY A 6 11.64 -5.56 -19.60
CA GLY A 6 11.72 -6.74 -20.46
C GLY A 6 11.30 -8.05 -19.77
N LYS A 7 10.98 -8.00 -18.47
CA LYS A 7 10.57 -9.16 -17.66
C LYS A 7 9.62 -8.72 -16.55
N LEU A 8 8.77 -9.65 -16.11
CA LEU A 8 7.96 -9.47 -14.90
C LEU A 8 8.84 -9.61 -13.65
N LYS A 9 8.53 -8.84 -12.60
CA LYS A 9 9.26 -8.86 -11.31
C LYS A 9 8.61 -9.77 -10.26
N ALA A 10 7.38 -10.20 -10.48
CA ALA A 10 6.65 -11.08 -9.55
C ALA A 10 7.28 -12.48 -9.48
N ASP A 11 6.98 -13.23 -8.42
CA ASP A 11 7.46 -14.61 -8.26
C ASP A 11 7.09 -15.52 -9.44
N ASP A 12 7.98 -16.45 -9.79
CA ASP A 12 7.82 -17.35 -10.93
C ASP A 12 6.53 -18.18 -10.88
N VAL A 13 6.05 -18.52 -9.68
CA VAL A 13 4.78 -19.23 -9.51
C VAL A 13 3.61 -18.37 -10.00
N LEU A 14 3.58 -17.08 -9.66
CA LEU A 14 2.56 -16.14 -10.09
C LEU A 14 2.67 -15.85 -11.59
N GLN A 15 3.89 -15.71 -12.12
CA GLN A 15 4.09 -15.54 -13.56
C GLN A 15 3.59 -16.75 -14.35
N ARG A 16 3.88 -17.98 -13.90
CA ARG A 16 3.38 -19.20 -14.55
C ARG A 16 1.86 -19.25 -14.52
N LYS A 17 1.24 -18.91 -13.39
CA LYS A 17 -0.22 -18.86 -13.28
C LYS A 17 -0.82 -17.81 -14.21
N LEU A 18 -0.23 -16.62 -14.30
CA LEU A 18 -0.70 -15.56 -15.20
C LEU A 18 -0.66 -16.01 -16.66
N ARG A 19 0.43 -16.65 -17.08
CA ARG A 19 0.62 -17.18 -18.44
C ARG A 19 -0.30 -18.36 -18.76
N SER A 20 -0.84 -19.05 -17.76
CA SER A 20 -1.78 -20.16 -17.98
C SER A 20 -3.21 -19.69 -18.23
N LEU A 21 -3.52 -18.39 -18.10
CA LEU A 21 -4.88 -17.87 -18.25
C LEU A 21 -5.14 -17.55 -19.74
N PRO A 22 -6.18 -18.14 -20.35
CA PRO A 22 -6.45 -17.96 -21.79
C PRO A 22 -6.99 -16.57 -22.15
N ASN A 23 -7.42 -15.80 -21.15
CA ASN A 23 -8.02 -14.47 -21.29
C ASN A 23 -7.07 -13.34 -20.88
N VAL A 24 -5.76 -13.60 -20.83
CA VAL A 24 -4.76 -12.63 -20.38
C VAL A 24 -3.62 -12.54 -21.38
N ASP A 25 -3.42 -11.34 -21.91
CA ASP A 25 -2.24 -10.99 -22.68
C ASP A 25 -1.20 -10.29 -21.80
N VAL A 26 0.06 -10.70 -21.89
CA VAL A 26 1.20 -10.06 -21.20
C VAL A 26 2.08 -9.37 -22.24
N ILE A 27 2.13 -8.04 -22.16
CA ILE A 27 2.88 -7.18 -23.07
C ILE A 27 4.08 -6.60 -22.31
N LEU A 28 5.28 -7.03 -22.65
CA LEU A 28 6.53 -6.60 -22.02
C LEU A 28 7.16 -5.40 -22.75
N SER A 29 8.18 -4.79 -22.14
CA SER A 29 8.96 -3.68 -22.71
C SER A 29 8.09 -2.55 -23.24
N SER A 30 6.98 -2.23 -22.57
CA SER A 30 5.95 -1.36 -23.13
C SER A 30 5.63 -0.21 -22.19
N LYS A 31 5.74 1.02 -22.71
CA LYS A 31 5.46 2.25 -21.97
C LYS A 31 4.09 2.78 -22.37
N THR A 32 3.17 2.85 -21.42
CA THR A 32 1.91 3.58 -21.60
C THR A 32 2.17 5.05 -21.94
N MET A 33 1.51 5.55 -22.99
CA MET A 33 1.66 6.91 -23.48
C MET A 33 0.44 7.76 -23.13
N ASP A 34 -0.75 7.32 -23.55
CA ASP A 34 -1.99 8.09 -23.44
C ASP A 34 -3.15 7.16 -23.07
N VAL A 35 -3.97 7.60 -22.11
CA VAL A 35 -5.28 6.99 -21.83
C VAL A 35 -6.32 7.69 -22.71
N LEU A 36 -7.08 6.91 -23.46
CA LEU A 36 -8.10 7.41 -24.36
C LEU A 36 -9.48 7.26 -23.71
N GLY A 37 -10.35 8.24 -23.94
CA GLY A 37 -11.71 8.22 -23.42
C GLY A 37 -12.64 9.14 -24.18
N TYR A 38 -13.94 8.91 -24.00
CA TYR A 38 -15.01 9.77 -24.48
C TYR A 38 -15.92 10.16 -23.31
N GLY A 39 -15.99 11.45 -23.01
CA GLY A 39 -16.67 11.94 -21.80
C GLY A 39 -16.05 11.34 -20.54
N GLU A 40 -16.86 10.60 -19.77
CA GLU A 40 -16.47 10.02 -18.48
C GLU A 40 -15.96 8.57 -18.57
N LYS A 41 -15.85 7.99 -19.78
CA LYS A 41 -15.46 6.58 -19.95
C LYS A 41 -14.14 6.42 -20.70
N VAL A 42 -13.30 5.51 -20.20
CA VAL A 42 -12.11 5.03 -20.91
C VAL A 42 -12.57 4.18 -22.10
N THR A 43 -11.89 4.34 -23.23
CA THR A 43 -12.14 3.58 -24.46
C THR A 43 -10.89 2.89 -25.01
N GLY A 44 -9.71 3.23 -24.48
CA GLY A 44 -8.49 2.54 -24.85
C GLY A 44 -7.23 3.12 -24.24
N LEU A 45 -6.10 2.57 -24.69
CA LEU A 45 -4.76 2.93 -24.26
C LEU A 45 -3.81 2.92 -25.44
N ASN A 46 -3.02 3.98 -25.59
CA ASN A 46 -1.87 3.97 -26.48
C ASN A 46 -0.61 3.62 -25.69
N TYR A 47 0.21 2.71 -26.23
CA TYR A 47 1.50 2.38 -25.65
C TYR A 47 2.60 2.32 -26.71
N LEU A 48 3.83 2.56 -26.27
CA LEU A 48 5.04 2.45 -27.07
C LEU A 48 5.78 1.18 -26.70
N SER A 49 5.96 0.26 -27.65
CA SER A 49 6.90 -0.84 -27.50
C SER A 49 8.32 -0.26 -27.52
N ARG A 50 9.02 -0.37 -26.40
CA ARG A 50 10.41 0.07 -26.24
C ARG A 50 11.39 -0.85 -26.95
N ALA A 51 10.99 -2.10 -27.23
CA ALA A 51 11.80 -3.06 -27.97
C ALA A 51 11.85 -2.74 -29.47
N SER A 52 10.73 -2.29 -30.06
CA SER A 52 10.63 -2.00 -31.50
C SER A 52 10.52 -0.52 -31.85
N GLY A 53 10.22 0.35 -30.89
CA GLY A 53 9.91 1.77 -31.12
C GLY A 53 8.52 2.03 -31.71
N LEU A 54 7.68 0.99 -31.88
CA LEU A 54 6.36 1.11 -32.47
C LEU A 54 5.29 1.53 -31.46
N LYS A 55 4.38 2.39 -31.92
CA LYS A 55 3.17 2.76 -31.16
C LYS A 55 2.04 1.78 -31.47
N HIS A 56 1.32 1.39 -30.43
CA HIS A 56 0.20 0.47 -30.50
C HIS A 56 -1.02 1.10 -29.82
N HIS A 57 -2.20 0.76 -30.33
CA HIS A 57 -3.48 1.11 -29.74
C HIS A 57 -4.15 -0.15 -29.20
N LEU A 58 -4.65 -0.09 -27.97
CA LEU A 58 -5.35 -1.18 -27.30
C LEU A 58 -6.74 -0.70 -26.86
N PRO A 59 -7.83 -1.16 -27.51
CA PRO A 59 -9.19 -0.84 -27.06
C PRO A 59 -9.52 -1.57 -25.75
N LEU A 60 -10.01 -0.85 -24.76
CA LEU A 60 -10.38 -1.37 -23.44
C LEU A 60 -11.29 -0.38 -22.69
N ASP A 61 -12.07 -0.88 -21.73
CA ASP A 61 -13.02 -0.08 -20.95
C ASP A 61 -12.51 0.31 -19.55
N GLY A 62 -11.36 -0.23 -19.13
CA GLY A 62 -10.85 -0.03 -17.78
C GLY A 62 -9.34 -0.26 -17.67
N ILE A 63 -8.70 0.54 -16.82
CA ILE A 63 -7.26 0.47 -16.55
C ILE A 63 -7.06 0.40 -15.03
N PHE A 64 -6.34 -0.63 -14.59
CA PHE A 64 -5.94 -0.78 -13.19
C PHE A 64 -4.43 -0.54 -13.09
N VAL A 65 -4.04 0.59 -12.50
CA VAL A 65 -2.63 0.95 -12.33
C VAL A 65 -2.08 0.31 -11.06
N GLN A 66 -1.10 -0.57 -11.20
CA GLN A 66 -0.49 -1.35 -10.11
C GLN A 66 1.04 -1.23 -10.16
N ILE A 67 1.56 0.00 -10.06
CA ILE A 67 3.01 0.31 -10.16
C ILE A 67 3.72 0.42 -8.81
N GLY A 68 3.00 0.19 -7.72
CA GLY A 68 3.49 0.35 -6.35
C GLY A 68 2.81 1.52 -5.63
N LEU A 69 2.89 1.48 -4.31
CA LEU A 69 2.42 2.53 -3.41
C LEU A 69 3.65 3.30 -2.92
N LEU A 70 3.59 4.64 -2.95
CA LEU A 70 4.57 5.49 -2.28
C LEU A 70 3.94 6.05 -1.00
N PRO A 71 4.39 5.61 0.19
CA PRO A 71 3.90 6.16 1.45
C PRO A 71 4.25 7.64 1.61
N ASN A 72 3.37 8.42 2.24
CA ASN A 72 3.60 9.85 2.55
C ASN A 72 4.49 10.03 3.80
N THR A 73 5.68 9.44 3.79
CA THR A 73 6.57 9.27 4.96
C THR A 73 7.96 9.86 4.73
N ASP A 74 8.22 10.45 3.56
CA ASP A 74 9.55 10.99 3.22
C ASP A 74 10.10 11.98 4.26
N TRP A 75 9.22 12.73 4.91
CA TRP A 75 9.54 13.69 5.96
C TRP A 75 9.99 13.05 7.30
N LEU A 76 9.81 11.73 7.47
CA LEU A 76 10.21 10.96 8.65
C LEU A 76 11.58 10.28 8.51
N LYS A 77 12.23 10.39 7.34
CA LYS A 77 13.53 9.76 7.08
C LYS A 77 14.56 10.18 8.12
N GLY A 78 15.19 9.20 8.76
CA GLY A 78 16.19 9.41 9.81
C GLY A 78 15.62 9.61 11.22
N SER A 79 14.31 9.85 11.35
CA SER A 79 13.63 10.01 12.65
C SER A 79 12.96 8.73 13.13
N ILE A 80 12.40 7.95 12.20
CA ILE A 80 11.72 6.67 12.45
C ILE A 80 12.22 5.61 11.47
N GLU A 81 12.22 4.35 11.90
CA GLU A 81 12.54 3.22 11.03
C GLU A 81 11.51 3.06 9.91
N LEU A 82 11.99 3.08 8.67
CA LEU A 82 11.20 2.87 7.46
C LEU A 82 11.66 1.60 6.74
N SER A 83 10.73 0.87 6.13
CA SER A 83 11.03 -0.25 5.25
C SER A 83 11.77 0.22 3.99
N GLN A 84 12.29 -0.72 3.20
CA GLN A 84 12.91 -0.39 1.90
C GLN A 84 11.93 0.30 0.93
N LEU A 85 10.61 0.13 1.15
CA LEU A 85 9.55 0.75 0.37
C LEU A 85 9.05 2.07 0.99
N GLY A 86 9.71 2.56 2.05
CA GLY A 86 9.35 3.80 2.75
C GLY A 86 8.20 3.67 3.74
N GLU A 87 7.72 2.48 4.05
CA GLU A 87 6.63 2.28 5.01
C GLU A 87 7.15 2.40 6.45
N ILE A 88 6.39 2.98 7.36
CA ILE A 88 6.71 3.01 8.78
C ILE A 88 6.68 1.58 9.32
N VAL A 89 7.81 1.11 9.85
CA VAL A 89 7.89 -0.21 10.48
C VAL A 89 7.14 -0.16 11.80
N VAL A 90 6.14 -1.04 11.95
CA VAL A 90 5.34 -1.16 13.18
C VAL A 90 5.27 -2.59 13.67
N ASP A 91 5.17 -2.75 14.99
CA ASP A 91 4.85 -4.04 15.60
C ASP A 91 3.34 -4.35 15.54
N ARG A 92 2.94 -5.49 16.15
CA ARG A 92 1.53 -5.90 16.19
C ARG A 92 0.62 -4.91 16.95
N HIS A 93 1.17 -3.99 17.73
CA HIS A 93 0.45 -2.96 18.50
C HIS A 93 0.49 -1.58 17.80
N GLY A 94 1.12 -1.46 16.63
CA GLY A 94 1.26 -0.18 15.94
C GLY A 94 2.39 0.70 16.49
N ARG A 95 3.26 0.15 17.34
CA ARG A 95 4.41 0.87 17.90
C ARG A 95 5.52 0.97 16.85
N THR A 96 6.13 2.16 16.75
CA THR A 96 7.28 2.39 15.87
C THR A 96 8.59 2.13 16.59
N SER A 97 9.71 2.39 15.91
CA SER A 97 11.06 2.38 16.52
C SER A 97 11.26 3.45 17.61
N VAL A 98 10.38 4.46 17.69
CA VAL A 98 10.47 5.55 18.68
C VAL A 98 9.40 5.34 19.76
N PRO A 99 9.78 5.19 21.05
CA PRO A 99 8.83 5.06 22.14
C PRO A 99 7.85 6.25 22.19
N GLY A 100 6.57 5.95 22.41
CA GLY A 100 5.50 6.95 22.42
C GLY A 100 5.02 7.37 21.03
N VAL A 101 5.66 6.91 19.95
CA VAL A 101 5.20 7.17 18.58
C VAL A 101 4.60 5.91 17.96
N PHE A 102 3.40 6.08 17.43
CA PHE A 102 2.59 5.02 16.84
C PHE A 102 2.21 5.38 15.41
N ALA A 103 1.96 4.38 14.57
CA ALA A 103 1.51 4.58 13.20
C ALA A 103 0.44 3.55 12.83
N ALA A 104 -0.43 3.93 11.88
CA ALA A 104 -1.55 3.11 11.44
C ALA A 104 -1.92 3.38 9.98
N GLY A 105 -2.54 2.39 9.34
CA GLY A 105 -3.04 2.50 7.97
C GLY A 105 -1.95 2.35 6.92
N ASP A 106 -2.22 2.86 5.72
CA ASP A 106 -1.45 2.54 4.51
C ASP A 106 0.02 2.98 4.56
N CYS A 107 0.37 3.93 5.42
CA CYS A 107 1.73 4.40 5.61
C CYS A 107 2.63 3.40 6.37
N THR A 108 2.07 2.35 6.97
CA THR A 108 2.82 1.35 7.75
C THR A 108 3.08 0.08 6.94
N THR A 109 3.85 -0.83 7.53
CA THR A 109 4.14 -2.18 6.99
C THR A 109 2.94 -3.14 7.02
N VAL A 110 1.71 -2.66 7.30
CA VAL A 110 0.50 -3.49 7.16
C VAL A 110 0.37 -3.95 5.69
N PRO A 111 0.17 -5.25 5.43
CA PRO A 111 0.28 -5.80 4.07
C PRO A 111 -0.86 -5.40 3.13
N PHE A 112 -2.02 -5.01 3.69
CA PHE A 112 -3.22 -4.74 2.91
C PHE A 112 -3.64 -3.27 3.06
N LYS A 113 -3.88 -2.62 1.92
CA LYS A 113 -4.18 -1.19 1.82
C LYS A 113 -5.66 -1.02 1.52
N GLN A 114 -6.49 -1.04 2.57
CA GLN A 114 -7.95 -1.04 2.50
C GLN A 114 -8.54 -0.21 3.62
N ILE A 115 -9.70 0.42 3.38
CA ILE A 115 -10.38 1.30 4.34
C ILE A 115 -10.61 0.59 5.68
N VAL A 116 -11.20 -0.60 5.66
CA VAL A 116 -11.52 -1.34 6.89
C VAL A 116 -10.26 -1.80 7.63
N VAL A 117 -9.18 -2.11 6.91
CA VAL A 117 -7.89 -2.48 7.50
C VAL A 117 -7.30 -1.26 8.20
N ALA A 118 -7.27 -0.10 7.54
CA ALA A 118 -6.76 1.13 8.12
C ALA A 118 -7.55 1.57 9.37
N ILE A 119 -8.88 1.40 9.38
CA ILE A 119 -9.71 1.67 10.57
C ILE A 119 -9.30 0.76 11.73
N GLY A 120 -9.13 -0.55 11.48
CA GLY A 120 -8.69 -1.49 12.51
C GLY A 120 -7.30 -1.16 13.06
N GLU A 121 -6.36 -0.83 12.18
CA GLU A 121 -5.01 -0.40 12.57
C GLU A 121 -5.05 0.91 13.39
N GLY A 122 -5.91 1.86 13.02
CA GLY A 122 -6.08 3.12 13.74
C GLY A 122 -6.63 2.92 15.15
N ALA A 123 -7.64 2.07 15.31
CA ALA A 123 -8.17 1.70 16.63
C ALA A 123 -7.09 1.05 17.50
N LYS A 124 -6.30 0.15 16.92
CA LYS A 124 -5.20 -0.55 17.60
C LYS A 124 -4.08 0.39 18.05
N ALA A 125 -3.65 1.30 17.19
CA ALA A 125 -2.63 2.29 17.51
C ALA A 125 -3.11 3.26 18.60
N SER A 126 -4.38 3.69 18.53
CA SER A 126 -5.00 4.56 19.54
C SER A 126 -5.02 3.91 20.93
N LEU A 127 -5.50 2.66 21.04
CA LEU A 127 -5.53 1.92 22.31
C LEU A 127 -4.11 1.69 22.86
N SER A 128 -3.15 1.43 21.99
CA SER A 128 -1.75 1.22 22.39
C SER A 128 -1.07 2.50 22.86
N ALA A 129 -1.41 3.64 22.25
CA ALA A 129 -0.97 4.96 22.70
C ALA A 129 -1.58 5.30 24.06
N PHE A 130 -2.87 5.03 24.26
CA PHE A 130 -3.54 5.22 25.55
C PHE A 130 -2.93 4.37 26.67
N GLU A 131 -2.67 3.08 26.41
CA GLU A 131 -1.97 2.19 27.35
C GLU A 131 -0.57 2.72 27.69
N HIS A 132 0.15 3.27 26.72
CA HIS A 132 1.46 3.88 26.93
C HIS A 132 1.39 5.10 27.85
N LEU A 133 0.40 5.99 27.65
CA LEU A 133 0.20 7.16 28.50
C LEU A 133 -0.10 6.79 29.95
N ILE A 134 -1.04 5.86 30.18
CA ILE A 134 -1.40 5.41 31.54
C ILE A 134 -0.21 4.78 32.28
N ARG A 135 0.73 4.16 31.57
CA ARG A 135 1.91 3.55 32.18
C ARG A 135 3.09 4.51 32.35
N ALA A 136 3.11 5.59 31.55
CA ALA A 136 4.14 6.61 31.60
C ALA A 136 3.85 7.66 32.69
N GLU A 137 2.57 7.89 32.98
CA GLU A 137 2.11 8.61 34.15
C GLU A 137 1.97 7.59 35.29
N ASP A 138 2.61 7.81 36.44
CA ASP A 138 2.20 7.15 37.70
C ASP A 138 0.82 7.71 38.07
N ILE A 139 -0.22 7.30 37.34
CA ILE A 139 -1.59 7.73 37.62
C ILE A 139 -2.00 7.03 38.90
N ASP A 140 -1.95 7.78 40.00
CA ASP A 140 -2.57 7.42 41.27
C ASP A 140 -4.09 7.33 41.02
N VAL A 141 -4.56 6.11 40.74
CA VAL A 141 -5.98 5.84 40.54
C VAL A 141 -6.63 6.02 41.91
N PRO A 142 -7.49 7.03 42.13
CA PRO A 142 -8.18 7.17 43.40
C PRO A 142 -9.03 5.92 43.60
N ASP A 143 -8.94 5.32 44.80
CA ASP A 143 -9.72 4.15 45.19
C ASP A 143 -11.19 4.32 44.77
N THR A 144 -11.61 3.62 43.71
CA THR A 144 -13.02 3.59 43.34
C THR A 144 -13.75 2.80 44.42
N GLU A 145 -14.68 3.45 45.13
CA GLU A 145 -15.56 2.79 46.09
C GLU A 145 -16.20 1.54 45.46
N PRO A 146 -16.34 0.45 46.23
CA PRO A 146 -16.88 -0.80 45.69
C PRO A 146 -18.29 -0.57 45.17
N ALA A 147 -18.54 -1.06 43.95
CA ALA A 147 -19.86 -1.04 43.34
C ALA A 147 -20.87 -1.67 44.30
N ILE A 148 -21.80 -0.86 44.79
CA ILE A 148 -22.99 -1.33 45.51
C ILE A 148 -23.80 -2.22 44.56
N GLY A 149 -24.04 -3.45 45.01
CA GLY A 149 -24.92 -4.42 44.36
C GLY A 149 -26.40 -4.05 44.47
#